data_AF-A0A7J9XE02-F1
#
_entry.id   AF-A0A7J9XE02-F1
#
_cell.length_a   1.000
_cell.length_b   1.000
_cell.length_c   1.000
_cell.angle_alpha   90.00
_cell.angle_beta   90.00
_cell.angle_gamma   90.00
#
_symmetry.space_group_name_H-M   'P 1'
#
loop_
_entity.id
_entity.type
_entity.pdbx_description
1 polymer ?
#
loop_
_entity_poly.entity_id
_entity_poly.type
_entity_poly.pdbx_seq_one_letter_code
_entity_poly.pdbx_strand_id
1 'polypeptide(L)'
;MVAAYLVWWVDLVAVLLPDVGALVVPLACYGLALGGNAVVAHGVNRLTALGAASFVVSDSLLALTTFHGSFDLPGHDFWVMLTYLAGQGLLVWG
;
A
#
# COMPACT_ATOMS: atom_id res chain seq x y z
N MET A 1 -14.92 2.58 4.40
CA MET A 1 -13.59 2.61 3.76
C MET A 1 -12.51 3.12 4.71
N VAL A 2 -12.69 4.23 5.43
CA VAL A 2 -11.71 4.72 6.44
C VAL A 2 -11.25 3.65 7.44
N ALA A 3 -12.20 2.95 8.09
CA ALA A 3 -11.86 1.91 9.06
C ALA A 3 -11.02 0.77 8.45
N ALA A 4 -11.28 0.39 7.20
CA ALA A 4 -10.52 -0.67 6.53
C ALA A 4 -9.07 -0.24 6.27
N TYR A 5 -8.84 1.00 5.82
CA TYR A 5 -7.49 1.52 5.62
C TYR A 5 -6.77 1.80 6.94
N LEU A 6 -7.47 2.17 8.01
CA LEU A 6 -6.86 2.28 9.34
C LEU A 6 -6.42 0.91 9.86
N VAL A 7 -7.26 -0.12 9.74
CA VAL A 7 -6.90 -1.49 10.13
C VAL A 7 -5.69 -1.98 9.34
N TRP A 8 -5.74 -1.85 8.00
CA TRP A 8 -4.60 -2.18 7.14
C TRP A 8 -3.31 -1.47 7.56
N TRP A 9 -3.40 -0.16 7.84
CA TRP A 9 -2.23 0.63 8.22
C TRP A 9 -1.63 0.18 9.56
N VAL A 10 -2.48 -0.03 10.57
CA VAL A 10 -2.04 -0.55 11.88
C VAL A 10 -1.40 -1.91 11.73
N ASP A 11 -2.02 -2.83 10.99
CA ASP A 11 -1.53 -4.19 10.79
C ASP A 11 -0.18 -4.18 10.06
N LEU A 12 -0.05 -3.42 8.97
CA LEU A 12 1.20 -3.34 8.21
C LEU A 12 2.34 -2.76 9.06
N VAL A 13 2.09 -1.66 9.79
CA VAL A 13 3.11 -1.08 10.68
C VAL A 13 3.47 -2.06 11.79
N ALA A 14 2.51 -2.74 12.41
CA ALA A 14 2.77 -3.70 13.47
C ALA A 14 3.62 -4.90 13.00
N VAL A 15 3.34 -5.41 11.80
CA VAL A 15 4.11 -6.51 11.17
C VAL A 15 5.54 -6.09 10.86
N LEU A 16 5.76 -4.86 10.40
CA LEU A 16 7.08 -4.36 9.98
C LEU A 16 7.89 -3.72 11.12
N LEU A 17 7.24 -3.40 12.24
CA LEU A 17 7.87 -2.78 13.41
C LEU A 17 9.14 -3.48 13.91
N PRO A 18 9.22 -4.83 14.03
CA PRO A 18 10.42 -5.49 14.54
C PRO A 18 11.64 -5.35 13.62
N ASP A 19 11.44 -5.16 12.31
CA ASP A 19 12.52 -5.23 11.31
C ASP A 19 12.96 -3.85 10.79
N VAL A 20 12.08 -2.84 10.82
CA VAL A 20 12.29 -1.57 10.09
C VAL A 20 13.24 -0.57 10.80
N GLY A 21 13.53 -0.77 12.10
CA GLY A 21 14.54 -0.01 12.85
C GLY A 21 14.27 1.51 12.89
N ALA A 22 15.25 2.32 12.44
CA ALA A 22 15.12 3.79 12.47
C ALA A 22 14.07 4.34 11.47
N LEU A 23 13.58 3.52 10.54
CA LEU A 23 12.66 3.92 9.48
C LEU A 23 11.17 3.77 9.87
N VAL A 24 10.85 3.40 11.12
CA VAL A 24 9.45 3.26 11.60
C VAL A 24 8.64 4.53 11.35
N VAL A 25 9.19 5.69 11.73
CA VAL A 25 8.46 6.96 11.61
C VAL A 25 8.21 7.31 10.13
N PRO A 26 9.23 7.31 9.23
CA PRO A 26 9.00 7.45 7.79
C PRO A 26 7.98 6.46 7.23
N LEU A 27 8.09 5.18 7.56
CA LEU A 27 7.18 4.12 7.10
C LEU A 27 5.73 4.41 7.53
N ALA A 28 5.52 4.73 8.80
CA ALA A 28 4.20 5.02 9.35
C ALA A 28 3.58 6.28 8.71
N CYS A 29 4.36 7.35 8.57
CA CYS A 29 3.91 8.58 7.92
C CYS A 29 3.55 8.36 6.45
N TYR A 30 4.38 7.61 5.72
CA TYR A 30 4.10 7.26 4.33
C TYR A 30 2.84 6.40 4.21
N GLY A 31 2.68 5.37 5.05
CA GLY A 31 1.48 4.54 5.08
C GLY A 31 0.21 5.34 5.39
N LEU A 32 0.27 6.35 6.27
CA LEU A 32 -0.85 7.25 6.53
C LEU A 32 -1.20 8.10 5.30
N ALA A 33 -0.19 8.65 4.61
CA ALA A 33 -0.40 9.41 3.39
C ALA A 33 -1.06 8.54 2.30
N LEU A 34 -0.59 7.30 2.14
CA LEU A 34 -1.12 6.34 1.19
C LEU A 34 -2.57 5.95 1.52
N GLY A 35 -2.86 5.62 2.78
CA GLY A 35 -4.22 5.33 3.24
C GLY A 35 -5.16 6.53 3.12
N GLY A 36 -4.66 7.74 3.42
CA GLY A 36 -5.40 8.99 3.26
C GLY A 36 -5.75 9.26 1.79
N ASN A 37 -4.81 9.07 0.87
CA ASN A 37 -5.06 9.14 -0.56
C ASN A 37 -6.14 8.13 -1.00
N ALA A 38 -6.06 6.89 -0.52
CA ALA A 38 -7.07 5.87 -0.83
C ALA A 38 -8.46 6.27 -0.32
N VAL A 39 -8.55 6.79 0.91
CA VAL A 39 -9.80 7.32 1.49
C VAL A 39 -10.38 8.43 0.63
N VAL A 40 -9.57 9.41 0.21
CA VAL A 40 -10.04 10.51 -0.64
C VAL A 40 -10.48 10.03 -2.02
N ALA A 41 -9.76 9.06 -2.61
CA ALA A 41 -10.06 8.50 -3.93
C ALA A 41 -11.46 7.84 -3.99
N HIS A 42 -11.95 7.26 -2.90
CA HIS A 42 -13.32 6.72 -2.80
C HIS A 42 -14.41 7.80 -2.98
N GLY A 43 -14.09 9.08 -2.80
CA GLY A 43 -14.99 10.20 -3.03
C GLY A 43 -15.03 10.71 -4.48
N VAL A 44 -14.12 10.26 -5.35
CA VAL A 44 -14.00 10.76 -6.74
C VAL A 44 -14.87 9.91 -7.68
N ASN A 45 -14.47 8.66 -7.93
CA ASN A 45 -15.26 7.67 -8.64
C ASN A 45 -14.72 6.26 -8.38
N ARG A 46 -15.42 5.25 -8.93
CA ARG A 46 -15.08 3.83 -8.70
C ARG A 46 -13.72 3.43 -9.27
N LEU A 47 -13.33 3.97 -10.43
CA LEU A 47 -12.04 3.65 -11.05
C LEU A 47 -10.90 4.26 -10.23
N THR A 48 -11.02 5.53 -9.84
CA THR A 48 -10.03 6.19 -8.96
C THR A 48 -9.87 5.45 -7.64
N ALA A 49 -10.97 4.99 -7.03
CA ALA A 49 -10.96 4.21 -5.79
C ALA A 49 -10.24 2.86 -5.94
N LEU A 50 -10.52 2.12 -7.01
CA LEU A 50 -9.84 0.86 -7.31
C LEU A 50 -8.36 1.08 -7.64
N GLY A 51 -8.04 2.18 -8.34
CA GLY A 51 -6.67 2.57 -8.64
C GLY A 51 -5.85 2.82 -7.38
N ALA A 52 -6.38 3.63 -6.46
CA ALA A 52 -5.73 3.90 -5.18
C ALA A 52 -5.62 2.64 -4.29
N ALA A 53 -6.64 1.77 -4.29
CA ALA A 53 -6.56 0.49 -3.59
C ALA A 53 -5.46 -0.43 -4.17
N SER A 54 -5.26 -0.41 -5.49
CA SER A 54 -4.21 -1.19 -6.15
C SER A 54 -2.81 -0.68 -5.79
N PHE A 55 -2.65 0.63 -5.64
CA PHE A 55 -1.43 1.24 -5.09
C PHE A 55 -1.16 0.83 -3.64
N VAL A 56 -2.18 0.80 -2.79
CA VAL A 56 -2.06 0.29 -1.40
C VAL A 56 -1.53 -1.13 -1.39
N VAL A 57 -2.01 -2.00 -2.29
CA VAL A 57 -1.52 -3.39 -2.40
C VAL A 57 -0.07 -3.42 -2.90
N SER A 58 0.26 -2.67 -3.95
CA SER A 58 1.62 -2.60 -4.51
C SER A 58 2.65 -2.20 -3.46
N ASP A 59 2.39 -1.13 -2.73
CA ASP A 59 3.30 -0.60 -1.72
C ASP A 59 3.37 -1.49 -0.48
N SER A 60 2.29 -2.20 -0.13
CA SER A 60 2.32 -3.19 0.94
C SER A 60 3.26 -4.34 0.60
N LEU A 61 3.18 -4.85 -0.64
CA LEU A 61 4.08 -5.89 -1.12
C LEU A 61 5.53 -5.41 -1.12
N LEU A 62 5.77 -4.19 -1.61
CA LEU A 62 7.10 -3.59 -1.61
C LEU A 62 7.65 -3.40 -0.18
N ALA A 63 6.83 -2.93 0.75
CA ALA A 63 7.23 -2.74 2.14
C ALA A 63 7.55 -4.08 2.83
N LEU A 64 6.73 -5.11 2.59
CA LEU A 64 6.97 -6.46 3.10
C LEU A 64 8.28 -7.06 2.57
N THR A 65 8.56 -6.95 1.27
CA THR A 65 9.80 -7.49 0.70
C THR A 65 11.03 -6.68 1.10
N THR A 66 10.88 -5.38 1.32
CA THR A 66 12.00 -4.49 1.69
C THR A 66 12.39 -4.65 3.15
N PHE A 67 11.40 -4.75 4.04
CA PHE A 67 11.64 -4.69 5.49
C PHE A 67 11.46 -6.03 6.19
N HIS A 68 10.54 -6.88 5.74
CA HIS A 68 10.30 -8.18 6.37
C HIS A 68 11.15 -9.26 5.69
N GLY A 69 12.40 -9.44 6.15
CA GLY A 69 13.37 -10.34 5.51
C GLY A 69 12.96 -11.82 5.43
N SER A 70 11.88 -12.23 6.11
CA SER A 70 11.30 -13.58 6.03
C SER A 70 10.15 -13.70 5.02
N PHE A 71 9.70 -12.58 4.42
CA PHE A 71 8.65 -12.57 3.42
C PHE A 71 9.23 -12.93 2.05
N ASP A 72 8.99 -14.16 1.60
CA ASP A 72 9.35 -14.62 0.27
C ASP A 72 8.09 -14.87 -0.56
N LEU A 73 7.86 -13.98 -1.53
CA LEU A 73 6.81 -14.12 -2.52
C LEU A 73 7.46 -14.40 -3.89
N PRO A 74 7.29 -15.59 -4.47
CA PRO A 74 7.81 -15.89 -5.80
C PRO A 74 7.31 -14.88 -6.84
N GLY A 75 8.25 -14.21 -7.50
CA GLY A 75 7.94 -13.15 -8.47
C GLY A 75 7.37 -11.88 -7.84
N HIS A 76 7.79 -11.53 -6.61
CA HIS A 76 7.30 -10.32 -5.94
C HIS A 76 7.38 -9.05 -6.81
N ASP A 77 8.48 -8.81 -7.52
CA ASP A 77 8.64 -7.66 -8.43
C ASP A 77 7.53 -7.61 -9.49
N PHE A 78 7.15 -8.77 -10.03
CA PHE A 78 6.06 -8.87 -10.99
C PHE A 78 4.73 -8.46 -10.36
N TRP A 79 4.42 -8.93 -9.14
CA TRP A 79 3.18 -8.57 -8.46
C TRP A 79 3.11 -7.11 -8.03
N VAL A 80 4.23 -6.55 -7.56
CA VAL A 80 4.35 -5.12 -7.25
C VAL A 80 4.08 -4.31 -8.52
N MET A 81 4.75 -4.62 -9.63
CA MET A 81 4.59 -3.89 -10.89
C MET A 81 3.21 -4.08 -11.54
N LEU A 82 2.62 -5.28 -11.45
CA LEU A 82 1.28 -5.54 -11.97
C LEU A 82 0.24 -4.68 -11.25
N THR A 83 0.28 -4.66 -9.92
CA THR A 83 -0.65 -3.87 -9.10
C THR A 83 -0.41 -2.37 -9.23
N TYR A 84 0.85 -1.97 -9.38
CA TYR A 84 1.25 -0.59 -9.66
C TYR A 84 0.68 -0.09 -11.01
N LEU A 85 0.93 -0.82 -12.09
CA LEU A 85 0.49 -0.45 -13.44
C LEU A 85 -1.04 -0.52 -13.57
N ALA A 86 -1.68 -1.51 -12.95
CA ALA A 86 -3.14 -1.57 -12.86
C ALA A 86 -3.69 -0.34 -12.12
N GLY A 87 -3.06 0.03 -10.99
CA GLY A 87 -3.38 1.23 -10.24
C GLY A 87 -3.30 2.50 -11.09
N GLN A 88 -2.19 2.69 -11.80
CA GLN A 88 -1.99 3.83 -12.69
C GLN A 88 -3.00 3.87 -13.84
N GLY A 89 -3.26 2.73 -14.48
CA GLY A 89 -4.26 2.64 -15.53
C GLY A 89 -5.64 3.06 -15.03
N LEU A 90 -6.05 2.56 -13.87
CA LEU A 90 -7.34 2.92 -13.27
C LEU A 90 -7.43 4.39 -12.87
N LEU A 91 -6.35 4.99 -12.36
CA LEU A 91 -6.30 6.42 -12.04
C LEU A 91 -6.32 7.32 -13.29
N VAL A 92 -5.72 6.89 -14.41
CA VAL A 92 -5.74 7.66 -15.67
C VAL A 92 -7.12 7.65 -16.32
N TRP A 93 -7.85 6.55 -16.17
CA TRP A 93 -9.17 6.36 -16.80
C TRP A 93 -10.36 6.82 -15.94
N GLY A 94 -10.15 7.05 -14.66
CA GLY A 94 -11.17 7.47 -13.70
C GLY A 94 -11.03 8.92 -13.31
#